data_AF-A0A0F5VJ30-F1
#
_entry.id   AF-A0A0F5VJ30-F1
#
_cell.length_a   1.000
_cell.length_b   1.000
_cell.length_c   1.000
_cell.angle_alpha   90.00
_cell.angle_beta   90.00
_cell.angle_gamma   90.00
#
_symmetry.space_group_name_H-M   'P 1'
#
loop_
_entity.id
_entity.type
_entity.pdbx_description
1 polymer ?
#
loop_
_entity_poly.entity_id
_entity_poly.type
_entity_poly.pdbx_seq_one_letter_code
_entity_poly.pdbx_strand_id
1 'polypeptide(L)'
;FARLAQTRLRMDLQQTCSVEQPSVELLRAVIATHLGDARLAQEPLESTLQYRIMEYMRAHLAEHDLTAARIARTHHISVRYLYTVLARSGITLGHWLRANRLEQCRKELGHPRARSMTIAAIAHRRGFASASHFSRVFKEAYGVSPREWRKQG
;
A
#
# COMPACT_ATOMS: atom_id res chain seq x y z
N PHE A 1 8.28 19.60 -7.00
CA PHE A 1 7.76 18.82 -8.14
C PHE A 1 8.71 17.77 -8.72
N ALA A 2 9.97 17.65 -8.27
CA ALA A 2 10.93 16.66 -8.80
C ALA A 2 10.98 15.30 -8.06
N ARG A 3 10.23 15.10 -6.97
CA ARG A 3 10.37 13.91 -6.10
C ARG A 3 9.37 12.77 -6.40
N LEU A 4 8.42 12.97 -7.31
CA LEU A 4 7.40 11.98 -7.68
C LEU A 4 7.75 11.18 -8.95
N ALA A 5 8.71 11.65 -9.75
CA ALA A 5 9.16 10.92 -10.94
C ALA A 5 10.10 9.75 -10.59
N GLN A 6 10.88 9.87 -9.50
CA GLN A 6 11.84 8.84 -9.08
C GLN A 6 11.15 7.60 -8.49
N THR A 7 9.96 7.73 -7.88
CA THR A 7 9.24 6.59 -7.31
C THR A 7 8.55 5.72 -8.37
N ARG A 8 8.28 6.28 -9.56
CA ARG A 8 7.59 5.56 -10.64
C ARG A 8 8.53 4.57 -11.34
N LEU A 9 9.79 4.95 -11.54
CA LEU A 9 10.82 4.09 -12.12
C LEU A 9 11.23 2.90 -11.24
N ARG A 10 11.00 2.98 -9.92
CA ARG A 10 11.32 1.87 -9.00
C ARG A 10 10.25 0.77 -8.96
N MET A 11 9.05 1.01 -9.50
CA MET A 11 7.98 0.00 -9.50
C MET A 11 7.93 -0.88 -10.75
N ASP A 12 8.44 -0.41 -11.90
CA ASP A 12 8.34 -1.19 -13.15
C ASP A 12 9.28 -2.41 -13.16
N LEU A 13 10.32 -2.42 -12.32
CA LEU A 13 11.20 -3.59 -12.16
C LEU A 13 10.63 -4.68 -11.24
N GLN A 14 9.49 -4.45 -10.57
CA GLN A 14 8.90 -5.44 -9.65
C GLN A 14 7.83 -6.33 -10.28
N GLN A 15 7.48 -6.13 -11.56
CA GLN A 15 6.39 -6.87 -12.22
C GLN A 15 6.82 -8.14 -12.97
N THR A 16 8.12 -8.40 -13.17
CA THR A 16 8.58 -9.49 -14.04
C THR A 16 8.96 -10.81 -13.36
N CYS A 17 8.99 -10.92 -12.03
CA CYS A 17 9.58 -12.11 -11.42
C CYS A 17 8.73 -12.72 -10.28
N SER A 18 7.61 -13.34 -10.64
CA SER A 18 6.91 -14.23 -9.72
C SER A 18 7.64 -15.58 -9.52
N VAL A 19 8.79 -15.79 -10.16
CA VAL A 19 9.59 -17.04 -10.13
C VAL A 19 10.93 -16.92 -9.39
N GLU A 20 11.32 -15.74 -8.88
CA GLU A 20 12.64 -15.57 -8.20
C GLU A 20 12.59 -15.67 -6.67
N GLN A 21 11.42 -15.71 -6.04
CA GLN A 21 11.37 -15.86 -4.58
C GLN A 21 12.00 -17.17 -4.06
N PRO A 22 11.85 -18.33 -4.74
CA PRO A 22 12.48 -19.58 -4.29
C PRO A 22 14.01 -19.53 -4.33
N SER A 23 14.61 -18.84 -5.31
CA SER A 23 16.07 -18.77 -5.44
C SER A 23 16.70 -17.88 -4.36
N VAL A 24 16.04 -16.80 -3.98
CA VAL A 24 16.48 -15.92 -2.89
C VAL A 24 16.38 -16.61 -1.52
N GLU A 25 15.34 -17.41 -1.29
CA GLU A 25 15.21 -18.17 -0.03
C GLU A 25 16.25 -19.29 0.09
N LEU A 26 16.53 -20.01 -1.01
CA LEU A 26 17.56 -21.06 -1.05
C LEU A 26 18.97 -20.50 -0.81
N LEU A 27 19.35 -19.43 -1.52
CA LEU A 27 20.66 -18.80 -1.36
C LEU A 27 20.87 -18.31 0.08
N ARG A 28 19.81 -17.80 0.71
CA ARG A 28 19.84 -17.29 2.08
C ARG A 28 19.99 -18.40 3.13
N ALA A 29 19.26 -19.50 2.97
CA ALA A 29 19.38 -20.65 3.87
C ALA A 29 20.82 -21.19 3.90
N VAL A 30 21.50 -21.20 2.76
CA VAL A 30 22.90 -21.58 2.63
C VAL A 30 23.82 -20.60 3.40
N ILE A 31 23.66 -19.29 3.21
CA ILE A 31 24.49 -18.27 3.86
C ILE A 31 24.32 -18.30 5.39
N ALA A 32 23.08 -18.41 5.90
CA ALA A 32 22.80 -18.48 7.34
C ALA A 32 23.40 -19.74 7.99
N THR A 33 23.36 -20.87 7.27
CA THR A 33 23.94 -22.14 7.76
C THR A 33 25.47 -22.08 7.81
N HIS A 34 26.11 -21.37 6.88
CA HIS A 34 27.58 -21.30 6.83
C HIS A 34 28.20 -20.26 7.79
N LEU A 35 27.48 -19.18 8.13
CA LEU A 35 28.03 -18.09 8.94
C LEU A 35 27.70 -18.19 10.43
N GLY A 36 26.78 -19.07 10.84
CA GLY A 36 26.41 -19.28 12.25
C GLY A 36 25.82 -18.04 12.96
N ASP A 37 25.58 -16.94 12.23
CA ASP A 37 25.09 -15.67 12.77
C ASP A 37 23.58 -15.56 12.55
N ALA A 38 22.80 -15.84 13.61
CA ALA A 38 21.34 -15.77 13.59
C ALA A 38 20.80 -14.39 13.19
N ARG A 39 21.58 -13.32 13.39
CA ARG A 39 21.22 -11.96 12.96
C ARG A 39 21.17 -11.83 11.44
N LEU A 40 22.08 -12.53 10.74
CA LEU A 40 22.08 -12.59 9.27
C LEU A 40 20.93 -13.42 8.71
N ALA A 41 20.34 -14.32 9.51
CA ALA A 41 19.10 -15.02 9.16
C ALA A 41 17.85 -14.17 9.45
N GLN A 42 17.90 -13.31 10.48
CA GLN A 42 16.75 -12.53 10.96
C GLN A 42 16.46 -11.28 10.11
N GLU A 43 17.47 -10.46 9.79
CA GLU A 43 17.30 -9.25 8.94
C GLU A 43 16.62 -9.56 7.58
N PRO A 44 16.99 -10.63 6.86
CA PRO A 44 16.33 -10.97 5.60
C PRO A 44 14.92 -11.55 5.79
N LEU A 45 14.65 -12.28 6.88
CA LEU A 45 13.30 -12.76 7.21
C LEU A 45 12.35 -11.59 7.47
N GLU A 46 12.82 -10.58 8.21
CA GLU A 46 12.08 -9.35 8.47
C GLU A 46 11.84 -8.54 7.18
N SER A 47 12.85 -8.48 6.29
CA SER A 47 12.72 -7.85 4.96
C SER A 47 11.69 -8.55 4.08
N THR A 48 11.67 -9.89 4.06
CA THR A 48 10.66 -10.69 3.36
C THR A 48 9.26 -10.47 3.96
N LEU A 49 9.14 -10.37 5.29
CA LEU A 49 7.87 -10.08 5.95
C LEU A 49 7.32 -8.70 5.58
N GLN A 50 8.16 -7.66 5.61
CA GLN A 50 7.78 -6.31 5.19
C GLN A 50 7.24 -6.31 3.75
N TYR A 51 7.94 -6.97 2.83
CA TYR A 51 7.51 -7.07 1.43
C TYR A 51 6.12 -7.70 1.31
N ARG A 52 5.91 -8.85 1.97
CA ARG A 52 4.63 -9.57 1.98
C ARG A 52 3.49 -8.73 2.57
N ILE A 53 3.75 -7.99 3.65
CA ILE A 53 2.77 -7.06 4.25
C ILE A 53 2.39 -5.96 3.24
N MET A 54 3.37 -5.39 2.55
CA MET A 54 3.12 -4.33 1.58
C MET A 54 2.35 -4.82 0.35
N GLU A 55 2.64 -6.02 -0.14
CA GLU A 55 1.86 -6.66 -1.20
C GLU A 55 0.41 -6.90 -0.76
N TYR A 56 0.20 -7.45 0.44
CA TYR A 56 -1.13 -7.67 1.00
C TYR A 56 -1.91 -6.35 1.10
N MET A 57 -1.28 -5.30 1.63
CA MET A 57 -1.91 -3.98 1.73
C MET A 57 -2.30 -3.39 0.37
N ARG A 58 -1.51 -3.61 -0.69
CA ARG A 58 -1.82 -3.16 -2.05
C ARG A 58 -2.96 -3.96 -2.67
N ALA A 59 -2.93 -5.28 -2.53
CA ALA A 59 -3.95 -6.18 -3.07
C ALA A 59 -5.33 -5.91 -2.46
N HIS A 60 -5.39 -5.63 -1.17
CA HIS A 60 -6.63 -5.42 -0.42
C HIS A 60 -6.99 -3.93 -0.24
N LEU A 61 -6.33 -3.02 -0.95
CA LEU A 61 -6.46 -1.56 -0.71
C LEU A 61 -7.91 -1.06 -0.83
N ALA A 62 -8.70 -1.64 -1.73
CA ALA A 62 -10.09 -1.24 -1.98
C ALA A 62 -11.08 -1.72 -0.89
N GLU A 63 -10.65 -2.64 -0.02
CA GLU A 63 -11.51 -3.23 1.01
C GLU A 63 -11.57 -2.32 2.24
N HIS A 64 -12.77 -1.85 2.58
CA HIS A 64 -12.96 -0.86 3.65
C HIS A 64 -12.56 -1.38 5.04
N ASP A 65 -12.60 -2.70 5.24
CA ASP A 65 -12.27 -3.43 6.47
C ASP A 65 -10.79 -3.86 6.57
N LEU A 66 -9.92 -3.39 5.65
CA LEU A 66 -8.48 -3.58 5.75
C LEU A 66 -7.92 -2.82 6.98
N THR A 67 -7.81 -3.55 8.09
CA THR A 67 -7.36 -3.05 9.40
C THR A 67 -6.02 -3.64 9.81
N ALA A 68 -5.32 -3.00 10.74
CA ALA A 68 -4.09 -3.52 11.32
C ALA A 68 -4.26 -4.93 11.92
N ALA A 69 -5.38 -5.19 12.58
CA ALA A 69 -5.70 -6.50 13.15
C ALA A 69 -5.83 -7.58 12.07
N ARG A 70 -6.51 -7.26 10.96
CA ARG A 70 -6.64 -8.18 9.82
C ARG A 70 -5.29 -8.49 9.19
N ILE A 71 -4.47 -7.47 8.91
CA ILE A 71 -3.13 -7.63 8.34
C ILE A 71 -2.26 -8.49 9.27
N ALA A 72 -2.21 -8.16 10.56
CA ALA A 72 -1.39 -8.87 11.54
C ALA A 72 -1.77 -10.36 11.63
N ARG A 73 -3.09 -10.65 11.66
CA ARG A 73 -3.61 -12.01 11.66
C ARG A 73 -3.22 -12.79 10.41
N THR A 74 -3.33 -12.21 9.22
CA THR A 74 -2.95 -12.86 7.96
C THR A 74 -1.45 -13.21 7.92
N HIS A 75 -0.61 -12.38 8.53
CA HIS A 75 0.84 -12.62 8.58
C HIS A 75 1.30 -13.35 9.85
N HIS A 76 0.37 -13.80 10.70
CA HIS A 76 0.67 -14.51 11.96
C HIS A 76 1.59 -13.74 12.91
N ILE A 77 1.40 -12.42 13.00
CA ILE A 77 2.17 -11.53 13.88
C ILE A 77 1.25 -10.75 14.81
N SER A 78 1.81 -10.18 15.88
CA SER A 78 1.06 -9.23 16.70
C SER A 78 0.87 -7.89 15.97
N VAL A 79 -0.21 -7.17 16.30
CA VAL A 79 -0.44 -5.81 15.79
C VAL A 79 0.69 -4.86 16.19
N ARG A 80 1.24 -5.03 17.40
CA ARG A 80 2.41 -4.27 17.86
C ARG A 80 3.59 -4.49 16.92
N TYR A 81 3.89 -5.74 16.58
CA TYR A 81 5.00 -6.07 15.70
C TYR A 81 4.78 -5.56 14.27
N LEU A 82 3.55 -5.65 13.75
CA LEU A 82 3.17 -5.03 12.47
C LEU A 82 3.56 -3.54 12.43
N TYR A 83 3.22 -2.77 13.47
CA TYR A 83 3.61 -1.36 13.54
C TYR A 83 5.12 -1.17 13.61
N THR A 84 5.86 -2.02 14.33
CA THR A 84 7.33 -1.98 14.33
C THR A 84 7.91 -2.17 12.93
N VAL A 85 7.43 -3.17 12.18
CA VAL A 85 7.89 -3.45 10.80
C VAL A 85 7.59 -2.26 9.88
N LEU A 86 6.37 -1.71 9.94
CA LEU A 86 5.99 -0.56 9.12
C LEU A 86 6.77 0.71 9.50
N ALA A 87 6.98 0.97 10.79
CA ALA A 87 7.68 2.15 11.28
C ALA A 87 9.15 2.18 10.84
N ARG A 88 9.85 1.03 10.84
CA ARG A 88 11.21 0.89 10.28
C ARG A 88 11.31 1.33 8.82
N SER A 89 10.20 1.23 8.09
CA SER A 89 10.08 1.61 6.69
C SER A 89 9.58 3.05 6.50
N GLY A 90 9.39 3.80 7.59
CA GLY A 90 8.77 5.13 7.57
C GLY A 90 7.28 5.12 7.23
N ILE A 91 6.61 3.97 7.35
CA ILE A 91 5.20 3.81 6.96
C ILE A 91 4.30 3.93 8.17
N THR A 92 3.39 4.90 8.11
CA THR A 92 2.22 4.95 9.00
C THR A 92 1.02 4.35 8.27
N LEU A 93 0.50 3.22 8.75
CA LEU A 93 -0.55 2.43 8.07
C LEU A 93 -1.76 3.28 7.63
N GLY A 94 -2.35 4.03 8.55
CA GLY A 94 -3.55 4.83 8.26
C GLY A 94 -3.29 5.94 7.24
N HIS A 95 -2.12 6.59 7.31
CA HIS A 95 -1.71 7.59 6.32
C HIS A 95 -1.48 6.94 4.95
N TRP A 96 -0.78 5.81 4.91
CA TRP A 96 -0.49 5.07 3.69
C TRP A 96 -1.77 4.62 2.99
N LEU A 97 -2.71 4.00 3.73
CA LEU A 97 -4.00 3.57 3.17
C LEU A 97 -4.78 4.76 2.60
N ARG A 98 -4.89 5.85 3.38
CA ARG A 98 -5.61 7.05 2.96
C ARG A 98 -5.01 7.67 1.70
N ALA A 99 -3.69 7.87 1.67
CA ALA A 99 -3.00 8.48 0.54
C ALA A 99 -3.17 7.63 -0.74
N ASN A 100 -2.99 6.31 -0.65
CA ASN A 100 -3.14 5.43 -1.81
C ASN A 100 -4.60 5.35 -2.29
N ARG A 101 -5.58 5.28 -1.39
CA ARG A 101 -7.01 5.33 -1.76
C ARG A 101 -7.37 6.66 -2.44
N LEU A 102 -6.91 7.78 -1.89
CA LEU A 102 -7.13 9.11 -2.47
C LEU A 102 -6.54 9.24 -3.87
N GLU A 103 -5.33 8.72 -4.08
CA GLU A 103 -4.68 8.77 -5.40
C GLU A 103 -5.46 7.95 -6.45
N GLN A 104 -6.00 6.79 -6.06
CA GLN A 104 -6.86 6.00 -6.95
C GLN A 104 -8.18 6.72 -7.26
N CYS A 105 -8.82 7.33 -6.27
CA CYS A 105 -10.01 8.16 -6.49
C CYS A 105 -9.71 9.33 -7.44
N ARG A 106 -8.57 10.01 -7.25
CA ARG A 106 -8.15 11.14 -8.09
C ARG A 106 -8.01 10.75 -9.55
N LYS A 107 -7.34 9.61 -9.82
CA LYS A 107 -7.20 9.04 -11.17
C LYS A 107 -8.56 8.69 -11.78
N GLU A 108 -9.44 8.04 -11.01
CA GLU A 108 -10.75 7.64 -11.50
C GLU A 108 -11.64 8.86 -11.79
N LEU A 109 -11.64 9.86 -10.92
CA LEU A 109 -12.42 11.09 -11.10
C LEU A 109 -12.00 11.91 -12.32
N GLY A 110 -10.73 11.82 -12.73
CA GLY A 110 -10.23 12.45 -13.96
C GLY A 110 -10.52 11.67 -15.24
N HIS A 111 -11.10 10.48 -15.16
CA HIS A 111 -11.39 9.65 -16.33
C HIS A 111 -12.81 9.96 -16.86
N PRO A 112 -13.03 10.11 -18.19
CA PRO A 112 -14.37 10.38 -18.74
C PRO A 112 -15.47 9.39 -18.33
N ARG A 113 -15.10 8.11 -18.11
CA ARG A 113 -16.01 7.05 -17.66
C ARG A 113 -16.56 7.29 -16.25
N ALA A 114 -15.90 8.09 -15.41
CA ALA A 114 -16.41 8.41 -14.08
C ALA A 114 -17.59 9.39 -14.10
N ARG A 115 -17.93 10.00 -15.24
CA ARG A 115 -19.08 10.91 -15.38
C ARG A 115 -20.41 10.21 -15.13
N SER A 116 -20.51 8.91 -15.41
CA SER A 116 -21.69 8.09 -15.13
C SER A 116 -21.78 7.56 -13.70
N MET A 117 -20.71 7.68 -12.91
CA MET A 117 -20.67 7.20 -11.52
C MET A 117 -20.82 8.36 -10.52
N THR A 118 -21.55 8.14 -9.44
CA THR A 118 -21.60 9.13 -8.35
C THR A 118 -20.25 9.22 -7.64
N ILE A 119 -19.96 10.38 -7.06
CA ILE A 119 -18.74 10.58 -6.25
C ILE A 119 -18.70 9.58 -5.08
N ALA A 120 -19.85 9.33 -4.44
CA ALA A 120 -19.99 8.35 -3.37
C ALA A 120 -19.67 6.93 -3.84
N ALA A 121 -20.16 6.51 -5.01
CA ALA A 121 -19.87 5.19 -5.56
C ALA A 121 -18.37 4.97 -5.81
N ILE A 122 -17.67 5.98 -6.34
CA ILE A 122 -16.22 5.93 -6.52
C ILE A 122 -15.50 5.82 -5.17
N ALA A 123 -15.91 6.61 -4.19
CA ALA A 123 -15.33 6.56 -2.85
C ALA A 123 -15.49 5.18 -2.21
N HIS A 124 -16.70 4.61 -2.24
CA HIS A 124 -17.00 3.27 -1.70
C HIS A 124 -16.20 2.19 -2.40
N ARG A 125 -16.13 2.20 -3.74
CA ARG A 125 -15.35 1.24 -4.53
C ARG A 125 -13.85 1.28 -4.20
N ARG A 126 -13.35 2.42 -3.73
CA ARG A 126 -11.95 2.60 -3.30
C ARG A 126 -11.75 2.42 -1.80
N GLY A 127 -12.73 1.91 -1.07
CA GLY A 127 -12.61 1.53 0.33
C GLY A 127 -12.87 2.66 1.33
N PHE A 128 -13.50 3.77 0.92
CA PHE A 128 -14.02 4.75 1.88
C PHE A 128 -15.40 4.31 2.38
N ALA A 129 -15.57 4.24 3.70
CA ALA A 129 -16.85 3.88 4.31
C ALA A 129 -17.88 5.03 4.26
N SER A 130 -17.46 6.29 4.10
CA SER A 130 -18.34 7.46 4.07
C SER A 130 -17.91 8.47 3.02
N ALA A 131 -18.86 8.91 2.19
CA ALA A 131 -18.66 9.94 1.18
C ALA A 131 -18.33 11.32 1.79
N SER A 132 -18.86 11.64 2.96
CA SER A 132 -18.57 12.90 3.67
C SER A 132 -17.12 12.92 4.17
N HIS A 133 -16.69 11.82 4.80
CA HIS A 133 -15.29 11.67 5.22
C HIS A 133 -14.36 11.75 4.02
N PHE A 134 -14.66 11.02 2.95
CA PHE A 134 -13.91 11.06 1.69
C PHE A 134 -13.79 12.49 1.14
N SER A 135 -14.90 13.22 1.02
CA SER A 135 -14.90 14.56 0.44
C SER A 135 -14.04 15.54 1.24
N ARG A 136 -14.09 15.45 2.57
CA ARG A 136 -13.25 16.24 3.47
C ARG A 136 -11.77 15.93 3.26
N VAL A 137 -11.36 14.66 3.38
CA VAL A 137 -9.93 14.29 3.27
C VAL A 137 -9.38 14.45 1.85
N PHE A 138 -10.23 14.36 0.82
CA PHE A 138 -9.86 14.67 -0.56
C PHE A 138 -9.56 16.15 -0.75
N LYS A 139 -10.44 17.03 -0.23
CA LYS A 139 -10.21 18.49 -0.28
C LYS A 139 -8.97 18.89 0.52
N GLU A 140 -8.76 18.31 1.70
CA GLU A 140 -7.55 18.52 2.50
C GLU A 140 -6.28 18.12 1.73
N ALA A 141 -6.31 17.04 0.95
CA ALA A 141 -5.15 16.54 0.21
C ALA A 141 -4.87 17.29 -1.11
N TYR A 142 -5.91 17.75 -1.81
CA TYR A 142 -5.79 18.26 -3.19
C TYR A 142 -6.28 19.71 -3.37
N GLY A 143 -6.74 20.38 -2.31
CA GLY A 143 -7.18 21.78 -2.31
C GLY A 143 -8.57 22.03 -2.89
N VAL A 144 -9.12 21.10 -3.68
CA VAL A 144 -10.45 21.20 -4.30
C VAL A 144 -11.32 19.99 -3.95
N SER A 145 -12.64 20.14 -4.02
CA SER A 145 -13.57 19.04 -3.77
C SER A 145 -13.52 17.98 -4.89
N PRO A 146 -13.92 16.72 -4.63
CA PRO A 146 -14.02 15.69 -5.66
C PRO A 146 -14.89 16.08 -6.86
N ARG A 147 -15.95 16.87 -6.61
CA ARG A 147 -16.87 17.35 -7.65
C ARG A 147 -16.21 18.39 -8.54
N GLU A 148 -15.46 19.32 -7.96
CA GLU A 148 -14.69 20.31 -8.72
C GLU A 148 -13.58 19.65 -9.52
N TRP A 149 -12.84 18.72 -8.91
CA TRP A 149 -11.82 17.93 -9.61
C TRP A 149 -12.37 17.25 -10.87
N ARG A 150 -13.56 16.63 -10.77
CA ARG A 150 -14.22 16.00 -11.91
C ARG A 150 -14.60 17.00 -13.01
N LYS A 151 -14.98 18.23 -12.68
CA LYS A 151 -15.34 19.24 -13.69
C LYS A 151 -14.13 19.74 -14.49
N GLN A 152 -12.93 19.58 -13.95
CA GLN A 152 -11.68 20.04 -14.57
C GLN A 152 -11.08 19.02 -15.56
N GLY A 153 -11.60 17.79 -15.60
CA GLY A 153 -11.15 16.71 -16.51
C GLY A 153 -12.25 16.23 -17.48
#